data_AF-A0A7S2NAR5-F1
#
_entry.id   AF-A0A7S2NAR5-F1
#
_cell.length_a   1.000
_cell.length_b   1.000
_cell.length_c   1.000
_cell.angle_alpha   90.00
_cell.angle_beta   90.00
_cell.angle_gamma   90.00
#
_symmetry.space_group_name_H-M   'P 1'
#
loop_
_entity.id
_entity.type
_entity.pdbx_description
1 polymer ?
#
loop_
_entity_poly.entity_id
_entity_poly.type
_entity_poly.pdbx_seq_one_letter_code
_entity_poly.pdbx_strand_id
1 'polypeptide(L)'
;MQLVMYPVVLSTNDPKAAWAAGVFGNFVLAAFQLVVCVPLAHTLRRMIPTSSLFAALAGTGITFLTLNFVFNIFAHPVTSFLPFALVLMSFSAEVRFPGGLPGGFVALLSGMVLGWLSYAYQLQPV
;
A
#
# COMPACT_ATOMS: atom_id res chain seq x y z
N MET A 1 6.97 -8.52 -6.96
CA MET A 1 6.32 -9.29 -8.04
C MET A 1 6.12 -8.49 -9.32
N GLN A 2 5.74 -7.20 -9.27
CA GLN A 2 5.69 -6.32 -10.46
C GLN A 2 6.97 -6.39 -11.33
N LEU A 3 8.16 -6.37 -10.70
CA LEU A 3 9.46 -6.44 -11.38
C LEU A 3 9.77 -7.80 -12.05
N VAL A 4 9.13 -8.89 -11.62
CA VAL A 4 9.30 -10.23 -12.21
C VAL A 4 8.24 -10.49 -13.28
N MET A 5 7.01 -10.04 -13.04
CA MET A 5 5.89 -10.25 -13.96
C MET A 5 6.01 -9.35 -15.19
N TYR A 6 6.47 -8.11 -15.05
CA TYR A 6 6.60 -7.16 -16.16
C TYR A 6 7.49 -7.64 -17.31
N PRO A 7 8.73 -8.12 -17.11
CA PRO A 7 9.54 -8.65 -18.21
C PRO A 7 8.95 -9.94 -18.80
N VAL A 8 8.30 -10.78 -17.99
CA VAL A 8 7.64 -12.01 -18.48
C VAL A 8 6.47 -11.70 -19.40
N VAL A 9 5.66 -10.67 -19.08
CA VAL A 9 4.61 -10.19 -19.98
C VAL A 9 5.20 -9.64 -21.28
N LEU A 10 6.29 -8.88 -21.20
CA LEU A 10 6.91 -8.28 -22.39
C LEU A 10 7.55 -9.33 -23.32
N SER A 11 8.15 -10.38 -22.77
CA SER A 11 8.82 -11.42 -23.56
C SER A 11 7.88 -12.50 -24.08
N THR A 12 6.83 -12.85 -23.33
CA THR A 12 5.95 -13.99 -23.67
C THR A 12 4.57 -13.55 -24.15
N ASN A 13 4.15 -12.29 -23.91
CA ASN A 13 2.82 -11.74 -24.24
C ASN A 13 1.62 -12.51 -23.68
N ASP A 14 1.84 -13.51 -22.82
CA ASP A 14 0.80 -14.33 -22.20
C ASP A 14 0.56 -13.93 -20.73
N PRO A 15 -0.61 -13.37 -20.38
CA PRO A 15 -0.94 -12.97 -19.01
C PRO A 15 -0.91 -14.12 -18.01
N LYS A 16 -1.24 -15.35 -18.47
CA LYS A 16 -1.24 -16.56 -17.64
C LYS A 16 0.16 -16.95 -17.19
N ALA A 17 1.16 -16.80 -18.06
CA ALA A 17 2.55 -17.08 -17.74
C ALA A 17 3.10 -16.10 -16.68
N ALA A 18 2.73 -14.82 -16.79
CA ALA A 18 3.10 -13.81 -15.81
C ALA A 18 2.48 -14.07 -14.43
N TRP A 19 1.19 -14.43 -14.39
CA TRP A 19 0.53 -14.81 -13.14
C TRP A 19 1.22 -16.02 -12.47
N ALA A 20 1.48 -17.07 -13.23
CA ALA A 20 2.17 -18.26 -12.74
C ALA A 20 3.59 -17.93 -12.21
N ALA A 21 4.33 -17.07 -12.91
CA ALA A 21 5.64 -16.60 -12.46
C ALA A 21 5.58 -15.84 -11.13
N GLY A 22 4.54 -15.01 -10.91
CA GLY A 22 4.35 -14.32 -9.63
C GLY A 22 4.02 -15.27 -8.48
N VAL A 23 3.16 -16.27 -8.71
CA VAL A 23 2.85 -17.31 -7.72
C VAL A 23 4.08 -18.13 -7.37
N PHE A 24 4.86 -18.53 -8.38
CA PHE A 24 6.12 -19.24 -8.17
C PHE A 24 7.14 -18.40 -7.39
N GLY A 25 7.30 -17.12 -7.74
CA GLY A 25 8.16 -16.20 -7.02
C GLY A 25 7.79 -16.06 -5.54
N ASN A 26 6.49 -15.96 -5.23
CA ASN A 26 6.00 -15.91 -3.84
C ASN A 26 6.31 -17.22 -3.10
N PHE A 27 6.15 -18.36 -3.76
CA PHE A 27 6.45 -19.66 -3.18
C PHE A 27 7.95 -19.81 -2.86
N VAL A 28 8.83 -19.41 -3.78
CA VAL A 28 10.28 -19.42 -3.56
C VAL A 28 10.68 -18.49 -2.42
N LEU A 29 10.11 -17.29 -2.35
CA LEU A 29 10.35 -16.36 -1.26
C LEU A 29 9.90 -16.95 0.09
N ALA A 30 8.73 -17.59 0.14
CA ALA A 30 8.24 -18.25 1.34
C ALA A 30 9.13 -19.42 1.77
N ALA A 31 9.58 -20.24 0.82
CA ALA A 31 10.52 -21.32 1.08
C ALA A 31 11.86 -20.80 1.63
N PHE A 32 12.41 -19.75 1.02
CA PHE A 32 13.62 -19.08 1.51
C PHE A 32 13.43 -18.53 2.93
N GLN A 33 12.29 -17.89 3.20
CA GLN A 33 12.00 -17.33 4.50
C GLN A 33 11.89 -18.41 5.59
N LEU A 34 11.28 -19.56 5.28
CA LEU A 34 11.16 -20.68 6.22
C LEU A 34 12.50 -21.38 6.46
N VAL A 35 13.28 -21.64 5.41
CA VAL A 35 14.54 -22.41 5.52
C VAL A 35 15.68 -21.56 6.08
N VAL A 36 15.77 -20.29 5.69
CA VAL A 36 16.92 -19.44 6.02
C VAL A 36 16.57 -18.40 7.09
N CYS A 37 15.49 -17.63 6.92
CA CYS A 37 15.22 -16.52 7.83
C CYS A 37 14.72 -16.99 9.21
N VAL A 38 13.90 -18.05 9.31
CA VAL A 38 13.41 -18.54 10.61
C VAL A 38 14.54 -18.96 11.57
N PRO A 39 15.52 -19.80 11.18
CA PRO A 39 16.62 -20.14 12.08
C PRO A 39 17.50 -18.93 12.41
N LEU A 40 17.76 -18.06 11.43
CA LEU A 40 18.59 -16.86 11.65
C LEU A 40 17.89 -15.83 12.56
N ALA A 41 16.56 -15.75 12.50
CA ALA A 41 15.75 -14.83 13.30
C ALA A 41 15.92 -15.05 14.81
N HIS A 42 16.16 -16.28 15.26
CA HIS A 42 16.41 -16.55 16.68
C HIS A 42 17.70 -15.86 17.17
N THR A 43 18.75 -15.91 16.36
CA THR A 43 20.03 -15.24 16.64
C THR A 43 19.90 -13.72 16.54
N LEU A 44 19.24 -13.19 15.49
CA LEU A 44 19.03 -11.75 15.34
C LEU A 44 18.22 -11.14 16.49
N ARG A 45 17.20 -11.83 17.00
CA ARG A 45 16.38 -11.33 18.13
C ARG A 45 17.15 -11.17 19.44
N ARG A 46 18.30 -11.85 19.60
CA ARG A 46 19.18 -11.66 20.77
C ARG A 46 20.12 -10.47 20.62
N MET A 47 20.50 -10.13 19.39
CA MET A 47 21.42 -9.03 19.09
C MET A 47 20.70 -7.70 18.88
N ILE A 48 19.50 -7.72 18.31
CA ILE A 48 18.74 -6.53 17.93
C ILE A 48 17.65 -6.27 18.98
N PRO A 49 17.60 -5.07 19.58
CA PRO A 49 16.53 -4.71 20.50
C PRO A 49 15.18 -4.62 19.75
N THR A 50 14.09 -5.04 20.40
CA THR A 50 12.74 -5.10 19.81
C THR A 50 12.23 -3.75 19.32
N SER A 51 12.62 -2.66 19.96
CA SER A 51 12.31 -1.29 19.56
C SER A 51 12.82 -0.95 18.14
N SER A 52 13.98 -1.48 17.75
CA SER A 52 14.54 -1.25 16.40
C SER A 52 13.77 -2.00 15.31
N LEU A 53 13.19 -3.16 15.61
CA LEU A 53 12.37 -3.91 14.66
C LEU A 53 11.09 -3.17 14.32
N PHE A 54 10.44 -2.56 15.32
CA PHE A 54 9.25 -1.74 15.10
C PHE A 54 9.54 -0.49 14.27
N ALA A 55 10.70 0.15 14.44
CA ALA A 55 11.10 1.28 13.62
C ALA A 55 11.26 0.91 12.15
N ALA A 56 11.90 -0.23 11.85
CA ALA A 56 12.04 -0.72 10.47
C ALA A 56 10.69 -1.11 9.84
N LEU A 57 9.81 -1.76 10.62
CA LEU A 57 8.46 -2.12 10.17
C LEU A 57 7.59 -0.88 9.91
N ALA A 58 7.62 0.09 10.82
CA ALA A 58 6.91 1.35 10.67
C ALA A 58 7.41 2.13 9.45
N GLY A 59 8.73 2.23 9.26
CA GLY A 59 9.32 2.93 8.12
C GLY A 59 8.92 2.33 6.76
N THR A 60 9.00 1.01 6.64
CA THR A 60 8.55 0.30 5.42
C THR A 60 7.04 0.44 5.21
N GLY A 61 6.24 0.29 6.26
CA GLY A 61 4.78 0.48 6.20
C GLY A 61 4.39 1.89 5.74
N ILE A 62 4.95 2.94 6.35
CA ILE A 62 4.68 4.33 5.98
C ILE A 62 5.07 4.57 4.53
N THR A 63 6.26 4.10 4.10
CA THR A 63 6.72 4.28 2.73
C THR A 63 5.78 3.61 1.73
N PHE A 64 5.47 2.32 1.89
CA PHE A 64 4.63 1.60 0.94
C PHE A 64 3.18 2.06 0.91
N LEU A 65 2.62 2.46 2.06
CA LEU A 65 1.24 2.96 2.13
C LEU A 65 1.11 4.40 1.62
N THR A 66 2.11 5.25 1.87
CA THR A 66 2.00 6.70 1.65
C THR A 66 2.55 7.13 0.30
N LEU A 67 3.57 6.45 -0.24
CA LEU A 67 4.29 6.90 -1.44
C LEU A 67 3.36 7.10 -2.66
N ASN A 68 2.48 6.14 -2.93
CA ASN A 68 1.52 6.26 -4.04
C ASN A 68 0.51 7.39 -3.82
N PHE A 69 0.03 7.52 -2.58
CA PHE A 69 -0.93 8.56 -2.20
C PHE A 69 -0.33 9.97 -2.36
N VAL A 70 0.93 10.17 -1.95
CA VAL A 70 1.64 11.44 -2.12
C VAL A 70 1.75 11.82 -3.60
N PHE A 71 2.11 10.88 -4.47
CA PHE A 71 2.16 11.15 -5.91
C PHE A 71 0.78 11.49 -6.48
N ASN A 72 -0.29 10.82 -6.00
CA ASN A 72 -1.65 11.13 -6.42
C ASN A 72 -2.12 12.53 -5.98
N ILE A 73 -1.73 12.99 -4.78
CA ILE A 73 -2.05 14.35 -4.31
C ILE A 73 -1.44 15.41 -5.23
N PHE A 74 -0.18 15.24 -5.62
CA PHE A 74 0.49 16.20 -6.50
C PHE A 74 -0.02 16.14 -7.94
N ALA A 75 -0.40 14.95 -8.44
CA ALA A 75 -0.95 14.80 -9.79
C ALA A 75 -2.39 15.34 -9.90
N HIS A 76 -3.22 15.09 -8.89
CA HIS A 76 -4.64 15.45 -8.88
C HIS A 76 -5.01 16.15 -7.56
N PRO A 77 -4.59 17.41 -7.37
CA PRO A 77 -4.77 18.10 -6.09
C PRO A 77 -6.24 18.34 -5.76
N VAL A 78 -7.07 18.66 -6.76
CA VAL A 78 -8.49 19.01 -6.54
C VAL A 78 -9.29 17.83 -5.96
N THR A 79 -9.04 16.61 -6.43
CA THR A 79 -9.78 15.41 -6.00
C THR A 79 -9.18 14.76 -4.76
N SER A 80 -7.87 14.94 -4.54
CA SER A 80 -7.14 14.28 -3.45
C SER A 80 -7.09 15.10 -2.16
N PHE A 81 -7.36 16.41 -2.21
CA PHE A 81 -7.27 17.28 -1.03
C PHE A 81 -8.32 16.96 0.05
N LEU A 82 -9.55 16.59 -0.35
CA LEU A 82 -10.59 16.23 0.61
C LEU A 82 -10.32 14.89 1.33
N PRO A 83 -10.01 13.76 0.65
CA PRO A 83 -9.65 12.54 1.36
C PRO A 83 -8.37 12.73 2.19
N PHE A 84 -7.42 13.55 1.74
CA PHE A 84 -6.25 13.92 2.55
C PHE A 84 -6.62 14.62 3.85
N ALA A 85 -7.46 15.66 3.79
CA ALA A 85 -7.94 16.37 4.98
C ALA A 85 -8.71 15.44 5.93
N LEU A 86 -9.52 14.52 5.40
CA LEU A 86 -10.27 13.55 6.20
C LEU A 86 -9.38 12.49 6.86
N VAL A 87 -8.35 12.00 6.18
CA VAL A 87 -7.36 11.10 6.79
C VAL A 87 -6.61 11.82 7.92
N LEU A 88 -6.18 13.07 7.70
CA LEU A 88 -5.52 13.86 8.74
C LEU A 88 -6.44 14.12 9.94
N MET A 89 -7.70 14.48 9.71
CA MET A 89 -8.69 14.63 10.79
C MET A 89 -8.93 13.32 11.54
N SER A 90 -9.05 12.19 10.83
CA SER A 90 -9.20 10.88 11.46
C SER A 90 -8.01 10.53 12.35
N PHE A 91 -6.80 10.94 11.96
CA PHE A 91 -5.59 10.62 12.71
C PHE A 91 -5.37 11.56 13.90
N SER A 92 -5.63 12.86 13.74
CA SER A 92 -5.41 13.87 14.78
C SER A 92 -6.53 13.97 15.80
N ALA A 93 -7.77 13.66 15.43
CA ALA A 93 -8.90 13.96 16.29
C ALA A 93 -9.42 12.74 17.09
N GLU A 94 -8.98 11.51 16.77
CA GLU A 94 -9.60 10.26 17.28
C GLU A 94 -11.15 10.31 17.25
N VAL A 95 -11.70 11.15 16.37
CA VAL A 95 -13.13 11.43 16.33
C VAL A 95 -13.79 10.17 15.83
N ARG A 96 -14.41 9.47 16.76
CA ARG A 96 -15.31 8.37 16.48
C ARG A 96 -16.47 8.94 15.68
N PHE A 97 -16.40 8.79 14.36
CA PHE A 97 -17.54 9.05 13.50
C PHE A 97 -18.76 8.27 14.03
N PRO A 98 -19.97 8.85 14.03
CA PRO A 98 -21.15 8.24 14.60
C PRO A 98 -21.39 6.87 13.94
N GLY A 99 -21.21 5.79 14.69
CA GLY A 99 -21.23 4.40 14.20
C GLY A 99 -19.93 3.60 14.42
N GLY A 100 -18.87 4.21 14.93
CA GLY A 100 -17.60 3.50 15.22
C GLY A 100 -16.80 3.13 13.97
N LEU A 101 -17.12 3.75 12.81
CA LEU A 101 -16.41 3.49 11.58
C LEU A 101 -14.98 4.06 11.64
N PRO A 102 -13.96 3.30 11.19
CA PRO A 102 -12.60 3.80 11.08
C PRO A 102 -12.59 5.01 10.15
N GLY A 103 -11.99 6.13 10.56
CA GLY A 103 -12.01 7.33 9.71
C GLY A 103 -11.23 7.15 8.38
N GLY A 104 -10.34 6.14 8.29
CA GLY A 104 -9.77 5.71 7.01
C GLY A 104 -10.80 5.16 6.01
N PHE A 105 -11.84 4.46 6.48
CA PHE A 105 -12.94 3.99 5.63
C PHE A 105 -13.81 5.15 5.12
N VAL A 106 -14.09 6.11 6.00
CA VAL A 106 -14.82 7.34 5.64
C VAL A 106 -14.03 8.15 4.62
N ALA A 107 -12.71 8.28 4.79
CA ALA A 107 -11.85 8.95 3.83
C ALA A 107 -11.83 8.23 2.47
N LEU A 108 -11.75 6.89 2.46
CA LEU A 108 -11.84 6.09 1.23
C LEU A 108 -13.16 6.30 0.49
N LEU A 109 -14.30 6.24 1.21
CA LEU A 109 -15.61 6.50 0.62
C LEU A 109 -15.72 7.92 0.07
N SER A 110 -15.23 8.91 0.82
CA SER A 110 -15.25 10.31 0.37
C SER A 110 -14.42 10.50 -0.91
N GLY A 111 -13.24 9.88 -1.00
CA GLY A 111 -12.39 9.91 -2.18
C GLY A 111 -13.03 9.20 -3.38
N MET A 112 -13.68 8.06 -3.13
CA MET A 112 -14.43 7.34 -4.16
C MET A 112 -15.58 8.17 -4.73
N VAL A 113 -16.40 8.78 -3.86
CA VAL A 113 -17.53 9.64 -4.26
C VAL A 113 -17.03 10.87 -5.02
N LEU A 114 -15.98 11.52 -4.55
CA LEU A 114 -15.39 12.67 -5.24
C LEU A 114 -14.75 12.32 -6.58
N GLY A 115 -14.11 11.15 -6.70
CA GLY A 115 -13.57 10.67 -7.96
C GLY A 115 -14.68 10.49 -9.00
N TRP A 116 -15.81 9.91 -8.58
CA TRP A 116 -16.99 9.73 -9.43
C TRP A 116 -17.64 11.06 -9.83
N LEU A 117 -17.76 12.01 -8.88
CA LEU A 117 -18.29 13.34 -9.17
C LEU A 117 -17.38 14.09 -10.14
N SER A 118 -16.07 14.06 -9.93
CA SER A 118 -15.11 14.75 -10.80
C SER A 118 -15.10 14.16 -12.22
N TYR A 119 -15.28 12.84 -12.33
CA TYR A 119 -15.49 12.17 -13.62
C TYR A 119 -16.80 12.62 -14.29
N ALA A 120 -17.91 12.70 -13.54
CA ALA A 120 -19.20 13.12 -14.06
C ALA A 120 -19.22 14.59 -14.55
N TYR A 121 -18.44 15.46 -13.91
CA TYR A 121 -18.35 16.88 -14.27
C TYR A 121 -17.23 17.21 -15.29
N GLN A 122 -16.50 16.21 -15.83
CA GLN A 122 -15.41 16.37 -16.82
C GLN A 122 -14.37 17.47 -16.46
N LEU A 123 -14.13 17.72 -15.18
CA LEU A 123 -13.31 18.84 -14.73
C LEU A 123 -11.79 18.65 -14.98
N GLN A 124 -11.35 17.44 -15.34
CA GLN A 124 -9.95 17.13 -15.68
C GLN A 124 -9.89 16.11 -16.83
N PRO A 125 -9.26 16.45 -17.99
CA PRO A 125 -8.86 15.45 -18.96
C PRO A 125 -7.69 14.65 -18.36
N VAL A 126 -7.82 13.33 -18.41
CA VAL A 126 -6.81 12.34 -18.00
C VAL A 126 -5.53 12.45 -18.81
#